data_AF-A0A7C1S8B4-F1
#
_entry.id   AF-A0A7C1S8B4-F1
#
_cell.length_a   1.000
_cell.length_b   1.000
_cell.length_c   1.000
_cell.angle_alpha   90.00
_cell.angle_beta   90.00
_cell.angle_gamma   90.00
#
_symmetry.space_group_name_H-M   'P 1'
#
loop_
_entity.id
_entity.type
_entity.pdbx_description
1 polymer ?
#
loop_
_entity_poly.entity_id
_entity_poly.type
_entity_poly.pdbx_seq_one_letter_code
_entity_poly.pdbx_strand_id
1 'polypeptide(L)'
;MRFKDLEQIIHFAIEKEKEAAAFYETISEQELFSGSIEMFKEFAQEEHKHRALLEKLEQGGIDERIGKYKFKWIPDLKRSDYTIDMDYKKGMSYSDILLIAMKREEKALKLYNDLLKQAQKEDIEKLFKILCQEEAKHKLALETLYDDFMAKMGD
;
A
#
# COMPACT_ATOMS: atom_id res chain seq x y z
N MET A 1 -13.95 -18.08 -11.79
CA MET A 1 -13.81 -16.82 -12.55
C MET A 1 -13.30 -17.11 -13.94
N ARG A 2 -13.71 -16.32 -14.93
CA ARG A 2 -13.15 -16.37 -16.28
C ARG A 2 -11.93 -15.45 -16.32
N PHE A 3 -10.96 -15.73 -17.18
CA PHE A 3 -9.71 -14.96 -17.32
C PHE A 3 -9.93 -13.42 -17.43
N LYS A 4 -11.07 -12.99 -17.99
CA LYS A 4 -11.48 -11.58 -18.08
C LYS A 4 -11.67 -10.89 -16.73
N ASP A 5 -12.07 -11.62 -15.70
CA ASP A 5 -12.29 -11.06 -14.37
C ASP A 5 -10.93 -10.74 -13.70
N LEU A 6 -9.91 -11.58 -13.93
CA LEU A 6 -8.56 -11.38 -13.39
C LEU A 6 -7.87 -10.18 -14.04
N GLU A 7 -7.92 -10.06 -15.36
CA GLU A 7 -7.34 -8.94 -16.11
C GLU A 7 -7.94 -7.59 -15.66
N GLN A 8 -9.26 -7.53 -15.46
CA GLN A 8 -9.93 -6.35 -14.94
C GLN A 8 -9.51 -6.01 -13.50
N ILE A 9 -9.32 -7.00 -12.64
CA ILE A 9 -8.86 -6.76 -11.27
C ILE A 9 -7.39 -6.33 -11.24
N ILE A 10 -6.53 -6.88 -12.11
CA ILE A 10 -5.15 -6.41 -12.26
C ILE A 10 -5.11 -4.96 -12.73
N HIS A 11 -5.91 -4.61 -13.74
CA HIS A 11 -6.02 -3.24 -14.21
C HIS A 11 -6.49 -2.31 -13.09
N PHE A 12 -7.49 -2.73 -12.32
CA PHE A 12 -7.94 -2.01 -11.14
C PHE A 12 -6.82 -1.84 -10.09
N ALA A 13 -6.03 -2.88 -9.82
CA ALA A 13 -4.90 -2.81 -8.90
C ALA A 13 -3.84 -1.81 -9.39
N ILE A 14 -3.51 -1.81 -10.70
CA ILE A 14 -2.57 -0.84 -11.30
C ILE A 14 -3.05 0.60 -11.09
N GLU A 15 -4.33 0.88 -11.28
CA GLU A 15 -4.88 2.22 -11.01
C GLU A 15 -4.80 2.58 -9.53
N LYS A 16 -5.01 1.61 -8.62
CA LYS A 16 -4.87 1.84 -7.19
C LYS A 16 -3.44 2.17 -6.76
N GLU A 17 -2.44 1.49 -7.33
CA GLU A 17 -1.02 1.81 -7.11
C GLU A 17 -0.67 3.21 -7.62
N LYS A 18 -1.20 3.62 -8.79
CA LYS A 18 -1.02 4.99 -9.31
C LYS A 18 -1.61 6.03 -8.37
N GLU A 19 -2.83 5.78 -7.87
CA GLU A 19 -3.49 6.67 -6.91
C GLU A 19 -2.72 6.75 -5.58
N ALA A 20 -2.16 5.63 -5.11
CA ALA A 20 -1.36 5.57 -3.89
C ALA A 20 -0.03 6.31 -4.04
N ALA A 21 0.72 6.07 -5.12
CA ALA A 21 1.94 6.81 -5.43
C ALA A 21 1.70 8.33 -5.49
N ALA A 22 0.67 8.76 -6.21
CA ALA A 22 0.32 10.18 -6.33
C ALA A 22 -0.11 10.78 -4.98
N PHE A 23 -0.82 10.02 -4.15
CA PHE A 23 -1.18 10.44 -2.80
C PHE A 23 0.08 10.68 -1.94
N TYR A 24 1.02 9.73 -1.94
CA TYR A 24 2.26 9.86 -1.18
C TYR A 24 3.17 10.98 -1.68
N GLU A 25 3.28 11.17 -2.99
CA GLU A 25 3.97 12.33 -3.58
C GLU A 25 3.33 13.64 -3.09
N THR A 26 2.01 13.75 -3.19
CA THR A 26 1.24 14.93 -2.80
C THR A 26 1.46 15.30 -1.34
N ILE A 27 1.36 14.34 -0.42
CA ILE A 27 1.54 14.62 1.02
C ILE A 27 3.01 14.90 1.35
N SER A 28 3.97 14.30 0.63
CA SER A 28 5.41 14.58 0.84
C SER A 28 5.80 16.01 0.46
N GLU A 29 5.07 16.65 -0.46
CA GLU A 29 5.30 18.03 -0.88
C GLU A 29 4.60 19.07 0.00
N GLN A 30 3.47 18.71 0.60
CA GLN A 30 2.64 19.63 1.37
C GLN A 30 3.00 19.65 2.87
N GLU A 31 3.51 18.54 3.41
CA GLU A 31 3.82 18.40 4.83
C GLU A 31 5.22 18.92 5.18
N LEU A 32 5.41 20.24 5.14
CA LEU A 32 6.68 20.92 5.46
C LEU A 32 7.20 20.71 6.90
N PHE A 33 6.41 20.07 7.78
CA PHE A 33 6.66 20.05 9.24
C PHE A 33 6.76 18.66 9.88
N SER A 34 6.53 17.57 9.13
CA SER A 34 6.67 16.22 9.67
C SER A 34 8.05 15.64 9.33
N GLY A 35 8.69 14.96 10.28
CA GLY A 35 9.90 14.17 10.04
C GLY A 35 9.68 12.96 9.13
N SER A 36 8.55 12.89 8.43
CA SER A 36 8.04 11.75 7.69
C SER A 36 7.98 11.98 6.18
N ILE A 37 8.42 13.15 5.70
CA ILE A 37 8.55 13.46 4.26
C ILE A 37 9.36 12.38 3.52
N GLU A 38 10.48 11.96 4.10
CA GLU A 38 11.33 10.93 3.48
C GLU A 38 10.61 9.60 3.40
N MET A 39 9.92 9.19 4.46
CA MET A 39 9.11 7.97 4.48
C MET A 39 8.00 8.00 3.41
N PHE A 40 7.28 9.12 3.24
CA PHE A 40 6.26 9.21 2.19
C PHE A 40 6.87 9.18 0.79
N LYS A 41 8.05 9.76 0.57
CA LYS A 41 8.77 9.64 -0.71
C LYS A 41 9.20 8.21 -0.99
N GLU A 42 9.67 7.50 0.03
CA GLU A 42 10.00 6.08 -0.07
C GLU A 42 8.77 5.25 -0.43
N PHE A 43 7.62 5.51 0.21
CA PHE A 43 6.37 4.81 -0.11
C PHE A 43 5.95 5.06 -1.55
N ALA A 44 5.94 6.32 -2.00
CA ALA A 44 5.65 6.63 -3.40
C ALA A 44 6.54 5.85 -4.37
N GLN A 45 7.84 5.71 -4.08
CA GLN A 45 8.76 4.93 -4.90
C GLN A 45 8.48 3.42 -4.84
N GLU A 46 7.97 2.90 -3.73
CA GLU A 46 7.57 1.50 -3.59
C GLU A 46 6.27 1.21 -4.36
N GLU A 47 5.27 2.09 -4.29
CA GLU A 47 4.04 2.02 -5.09
C GLU A 47 4.35 2.03 -6.61
N HIS A 48 5.30 2.85 -7.05
CA HIS A 48 5.76 2.83 -8.46
C HIS A 48 6.38 1.48 -8.85
N LYS A 49 7.07 0.79 -7.92
CA LYS A 49 7.62 -0.55 -8.18
C LYS A 49 6.52 -1.59 -8.22
N HIS A 50 5.54 -1.52 -7.32
CA HIS A 50 4.37 -2.41 -7.30
C HIS A 50 3.58 -2.31 -8.60
N ARG A 51 3.27 -1.07 -9.03
CA ARG A 51 2.68 -0.78 -10.32
C ARG A 51 3.45 -1.45 -11.46
N ALA A 52 4.77 -1.29 -11.51
CA ALA A 52 5.59 -1.88 -12.57
C ALA A 52 5.55 -3.43 -12.56
N LEU A 53 5.45 -4.05 -11.38
CA LEU A 53 5.29 -5.50 -11.27
C LEU A 53 3.92 -5.95 -11.82
N LEU A 54 2.86 -5.21 -11.53
CA LEU A 54 1.51 -5.50 -12.02
C LEU A 54 1.36 -5.26 -13.52
N GLU A 55 1.92 -4.17 -14.06
CA GLU A 55 1.93 -3.89 -15.50
C GLU A 55 2.67 -5.01 -16.27
N LYS A 56 3.76 -5.54 -15.70
CA LYS A 56 4.48 -6.68 -16.27
C LYS A 56 3.63 -7.96 -16.23
N LEU A 57 2.89 -8.18 -15.15
CA LEU A 57 1.95 -9.30 -15.04
C LEU A 57 0.81 -9.18 -16.06
N GLU A 58 0.25 -7.99 -16.26
CA GLU A 58 -0.80 -7.70 -17.26
C GLU A 58 -0.33 -8.04 -18.68
N GLN A 59 0.94 -7.77 -19.00
CA GLN A 59 1.57 -8.13 -20.28
C GLN A 59 1.91 -9.63 -20.41
N GLY A 60 1.55 -10.45 -19.42
CA GLY A 60 1.82 -11.89 -19.38
C GLY A 60 3.25 -12.26 -18.97
N GLY A 61 4.03 -11.29 -18.50
CA GLY A 61 5.39 -11.49 -17.99
C GLY A 61 5.41 -11.70 -16.47
N ILE A 62 6.49 -12.33 -15.98
CA ILE A 62 6.74 -12.47 -14.53
C ILE A 62 8.12 -11.90 -14.26
N ASP A 63 8.24 -11.08 -13.22
CA ASP A 63 9.50 -10.46 -12.87
C ASP A 63 10.44 -11.45 -12.17
N GLU A 64 11.66 -11.59 -12.68
CA GLU A 64 12.69 -12.47 -12.11
C GLU A 64 13.07 -12.14 -10.66
N ARG A 65 12.82 -10.89 -10.22
CA ARG A 65 13.05 -10.45 -8.84
C ARG A 65 12.10 -11.14 -7.85
N ILE A 66 10.92 -11.59 -8.31
CA ILE A 66 9.96 -12.36 -7.50
C ILE A 66 10.63 -13.64 -6.98
N GLY A 67 11.48 -14.28 -7.79
CA GLY A 67 12.24 -15.48 -7.42
C GLY A 67 13.10 -15.29 -6.16
N LYS A 68 13.69 -14.10 -5.99
CA LYS A 68 14.69 -13.79 -4.95
C LYS A 68 14.12 -13.15 -3.68
N TYR A 69 12.81 -12.87 -3.66
CA TYR A 69 12.18 -12.18 -2.54
C TYR A 69 12.16 -13.02 -1.26
N LYS A 70 12.48 -12.40 -0.12
CA LYS A 70 12.50 -13.04 1.20
C LYS A 70 11.33 -12.53 2.05
N PHE A 71 10.39 -13.43 2.36
CA PHE A 71 9.27 -13.12 3.22
C PHE A 71 9.69 -12.94 4.68
N LYS A 72 9.00 -12.04 5.38
CA LYS A 72 9.13 -11.71 6.79
C LYS A 72 7.74 -11.55 7.38
N TRP A 73 7.58 -11.97 8.62
CA TRP A 73 6.33 -11.76 9.34
C TRP A 73 6.15 -10.28 9.68
N ILE A 74 4.96 -9.73 9.41
CA ILE A 74 4.58 -8.36 9.72
C ILE A 74 3.43 -8.38 10.74
N PRO A 75 3.61 -7.79 11.94
CA PRO A 75 2.54 -7.58 12.91
C PRO A 75 1.43 -6.66 12.35
N ASP A 76 0.16 -6.96 12.66
CA ASP A 76 -0.99 -6.15 12.29
C ASP A 76 -1.55 -5.45 13.55
N LEU A 77 -1.39 -4.12 13.66
CA LEU A 77 -1.82 -3.36 14.85
C LEU A 77 -3.31 -2.98 14.80
N LYS A 78 -3.98 -3.17 13.66
CA LYS A 78 -5.43 -2.96 13.47
C LYS A 78 -5.93 -1.57 13.85
N ARG A 79 -5.09 -0.54 13.79
CA ARG A 79 -5.50 0.85 14.06
C ARG A 79 -6.44 1.33 12.96
N SER A 80 -6.18 0.96 11.71
CA SER A 80 -7.01 1.32 10.55
C SER A 80 -8.42 0.72 10.59
N ASP A 81 -8.62 -0.39 11.30
CA ASP A 81 -9.92 -1.08 11.40
C ASP A 81 -10.99 -0.19 12.08
N TYR A 82 -10.56 0.76 12.91
CA TYR A 82 -11.43 1.67 13.67
C TYR A 82 -11.58 3.05 13.01
N THR A 83 -11.04 3.26 11.82
CA THR A 83 -11.12 4.54 11.10
C THR A 83 -12.26 4.57 10.10
N ILE A 84 -12.86 5.76 9.93
CA ILE A 84 -13.92 6.01 8.95
C ILE A 84 -13.25 6.37 7.61
N ASP A 85 -13.87 5.99 6.50
CA ASP A 85 -13.42 6.40 5.17
C ASP A 85 -13.51 7.93 5.02
N MET A 86 -12.37 8.56 4.76
CA MET A 86 -12.24 10.00 4.52
C MET A 86 -11.40 10.26 3.28
N ASP A 87 -11.79 11.29 2.51
CA ASP A 87 -11.01 11.73 1.36
C ASP A 87 -9.96 12.77 1.76
N TYR A 88 -8.82 12.75 1.07
CA TYR A 88 -7.80 13.76 1.24
C TYR A 88 -8.32 15.17 0.92
N LYS A 89 -8.13 16.10 1.85
CA LYS A 89 -8.38 17.54 1.70
C LYS A 89 -7.15 18.31 2.16
N LYS A 90 -6.77 19.31 1.39
CA LYS A 90 -5.67 20.21 1.75
C LYS A 90 -5.97 20.91 3.07
N GLY A 91 -5.00 20.94 3.97
CA GLY A 91 -5.13 21.55 5.30
C GLY A 91 -5.77 20.66 6.36
N MET A 92 -5.96 19.36 6.09
CA MET A 92 -6.28 18.39 7.15
C MET A 92 -5.14 18.23 8.13
N SER A 93 -5.46 17.76 9.33
CA SER A 93 -4.45 17.52 10.35
C SER A 93 -3.52 16.37 9.92
N TYR A 94 -2.28 16.42 10.39
CA TYR A 94 -1.31 15.36 10.14
C TYR A 94 -1.82 13.99 10.60
N SER A 95 -2.51 13.92 11.74
CA SER A 95 -3.18 12.71 12.21
C SER A 95 -4.26 12.20 11.25
N ASP A 96 -5.09 13.08 10.68
CA ASP A 96 -6.10 12.68 9.69
C ASP A 96 -5.47 12.14 8.41
N ILE A 97 -4.36 12.74 7.96
CA ILE A 97 -3.61 12.27 6.79
C ILE A 97 -3.07 10.85 7.04
N LEU A 98 -2.51 10.59 8.22
CA LEU A 98 -2.07 9.25 8.59
C LEU A 98 -3.23 8.26 8.66
N LEU A 99 -4.40 8.65 9.19
CA LEU A 99 -5.59 7.79 9.23
C LEU A 99 -6.06 7.39 7.82
N ILE A 100 -6.02 8.33 6.87
CA ILE A 100 -6.34 8.07 5.46
C ILE A 100 -5.30 7.13 4.85
N ALA A 101 -4.01 7.41 5.04
CA ALA A 101 -2.93 6.58 4.52
C ALA A 101 -3.07 5.13 5.01
N MET A 102 -3.23 4.92 6.33
CA MET A 102 -3.45 3.60 6.93
C MET A 102 -4.65 2.87 6.32
N LYS A 103 -5.74 3.59 6.03
CA LYS A 103 -6.94 3.00 5.43
C LYS A 103 -6.75 2.61 3.97
N ARG A 104 -5.93 3.36 3.23
CA ARG A 104 -5.55 3.03 1.85
C ARG A 104 -4.73 1.74 1.83
N GLU A 105 -3.72 1.63 2.69
CA GLU A 105 -2.89 0.42 2.85
C GLU A 105 -3.72 -0.81 3.24
N GLU A 106 -4.66 -0.66 4.18
CA GLU A 106 -5.55 -1.75 4.57
C GLU A 106 -6.39 -2.26 3.38
N LYS A 107 -6.88 -1.35 2.55
CA LYS A 107 -7.68 -1.71 1.35
C LYS A 107 -6.82 -2.38 0.28
N ALA A 108 -5.58 -1.91 0.06
CA ALA A 108 -4.64 -2.53 -0.86
C ALA A 108 -4.24 -3.94 -0.39
N LEU A 109 -3.89 -4.08 0.90
CA LEU A 109 -3.61 -5.37 1.52
C LEU A 109 -4.78 -6.35 1.36
N LYS A 110 -6.02 -5.89 1.55
CA LYS A 110 -7.22 -6.71 1.35
C LYS A 110 -7.37 -7.14 -0.11
N LEU A 111 -7.21 -6.21 -1.05
CA LEU A 111 -7.25 -6.49 -2.48
C LEU A 111 -6.25 -7.59 -2.86
N TYR A 112 -5.00 -7.48 -2.42
CA TYR A 112 -3.97 -8.47 -2.73
C TYR A 112 -4.21 -9.82 -2.04
N ASN A 113 -4.75 -9.84 -0.83
CA ASN A 113 -5.16 -11.10 -0.19
C ASN A 113 -6.29 -11.79 -0.96
N ASP A 114 -7.23 -11.03 -1.50
CA ASP A 114 -8.32 -11.58 -2.29
C ASP A 114 -7.85 -12.07 -3.67
N LEU A 115 -6.91 -11.36 -4.30
CA LEU A 115 -6.21 -11.80 -5.52
C LEU A 115 -5.36 -13.05 -5.29
N LEU A 116 -4.66 -13.12 -4.15
CA LEU A 116 -3.84 -14.27 -3.77
C LEU A 116 -4.67 -15.55 -3.66
N LYS A 117 -5.86 -15.49 -3.07
CA LYS A 117 -6.78 -16.64 -2.96
C LYS A 117 -7.27 -17.15 -4.33
N GLN A 118 -7.21 -16.30 -5.36
CA GLN A 118 -7.69 -16.60 -6.71
C GLN A 118 -6.56 -17.00 -7.67
N ALA A 119 -5.30 -16.78 -7.28
CA ALA A 119 -4.15 -17.14 -8.08
C ALA A 119 -4.06 -18.66 -8.25
N GLN A 120 -3.77 -19.11 -9.47
CA GLN A 120 -3.68 -20.53 -9.83
C GLN A 120 -2.26 -20.93 -10.27
N LYS A 121 -1.35 -19.95 -10.37
CA LYS A 121 0.05 -20.16 -10.73
C LYS A 121 0.92 -19.70 -9.57
N GLU A 122 1.91 -20.53 -9.22
CA GLU A 122 2.82 -20.28 -8.10
C GLU A 122 3.51 -18.92 -8.19
N ASP A 123 3.95 -18.52 -9.38
CA ASP A 123 4.61 -17.23 -9.57
C ASP A 123 3.68 -16.02 -9.36
N ILE A 124 2.40 -16.16 -9.72
CA ILE A 124 1.37 -15.12 -9.51
C ILE A 124 1.01 -15.06 -8.02
N GLU A 125 0.86 -16.21 -7.36
CA GLU A 125 0.71 -16.25 -5.90
C GLU A 125 1.88 -15.57 -5.20
N LYS A 126 3.10 -15.83 -5.67
CA LYS A 126 4.30 -15.25 -5.08
C LYS A 126 4.32 -13.73 -5.26
N LEU A 127 3.91 -13.21 -6.42
CA LEU A 127 3.75 -11.76 -6.61
C LEU A 127 2.76 -11.17 -5.61
N PHE A 128 1.55 -11.73 -5.49
CA PHE A 128 0.55 -11.17 -4.58
C PHE A 128 0.95 -11.31 -3.11
N LYS A 129 1.65 -12.38 -2.72
CA LYS A 129 2.26 -12.48 -1.39
C LYS A 129 3.28 -11.39 -1.13
N ILE A 130 4.07 -11.01 -2.14
CA ILE A 130 5.04 -9.91 -2.03
C ILE A 130 4.28 -8.61 -1.78
N LEU A 131 3.30 -8.29 -2.63
CA LEU A 131 2.49 -7.07 -2.50
C LEU A 131 1.80 -7.01 -1.13
N CYS A 132 1.14 -8.10 -0.69
CA CYS A 132 0.56 -8.18 0.66
C CYS A 132 1.57 -7.85 1.77
N GLN A 133 2.81 -8.30 1.65
CA GLN A 133 3.81 -8.03 2.67
C GLN A 133 4.29 -6.58 2.65
N GLU A 134 4.40 -5.97 1.47
CA GLU A 134 4.78 -4.56 1.33
C GLU A 134 3.67 -3.65 1.88
N GLU A 135 2.41 -3.82 1.47
CA GLU A 135 1.27 -3.05 2.03
C GLU A 135 1.17 -3.19 3.56
N ALA A 136 1.39 -4.40 4.08
CA ALA A 136 1.37 -4.63 5.52
C ALA A 136 2.51 -3.87 6.25
N LYS A 137 3.69 -3.74 5.63
CA LYS A 137 4.78 -2.95 6.18
C LYS A 137 4.46 -1.46 6.16
N HIS A 138 3.89 -0.96 5.07
CA HIS A 138 3.46 0.43 4.97
C HIS A 138 2.42 0.76 6.02
N LYS A 139 1.38 -0.09 6.13
CA LYS A 139 0.37 0.01 7.18
C LYS A 139 1.02 0.08 8.56
N LEU A 140 1.87 -0.88 8.91
CA LEU A 140 2.53 -0.93 10.23
C LEU A 140 3.37 0.33 10.52
N ALA A 141 4.12 0.81 9.53
CA ALA A 141 4.94 2.02 9.66
C ALA A 141 4.07 3.27 9.90
N LEU A 142 2.94 3.40 9.20
CA LEU A 142 1.98 4.49 9.41
C LEU A 142 1.29 4.39 10.77
N GLU A 143 0.91 3.18 11.20
CA GLU A 143 0.31 2.93 12.51
C GLU A 143 1.27 3.30 13.65
N THR A 144 2.54 2.93 13.51
CA THR A 144 3.60 3.29 14.47
C THR A 144 3.79 4.80 14.53
N LEU A 145 3.85 5.45 13.36
CA LEU A 145 4.01 6.90 13.26
C LEU A 145 2.82 7.66 13.84
N TYR A 146 1.61 7.16 13.63
CA TYR A 146 0.40 7.72 14.22
C TYR A 146 0.43 7.61 15.75
N ASP A 147 0.77 6.43 16.28
CA ASP A 147 0.87 6.20 17.72
C ASP A 147 1.93 7.12 18.37
N ASP A 148 3.10 7.26 17.75
CA ASP A 148 4.17 8.16 18.19
C ASP A 148 3.74 9.65 18.16
N PHE A 149 3.02 10.05 17.12
CA PHE A 149 2.50 11.41 17.00
C PHE A 149 1.45 11.71 18.07
N MET A 150 0.50 10.81 18.28
CA MET A 150 -0.54 10.96 19.29
C MET A 150 0.04 10.98 20.71
N ALA A 151 1.06 10.16 20.98
CA ALA A 151 1.76 10.16 22.27
C ALA A 151 2.43 11.51 22.57
N LYS A 152 3.04 12.16 21.56
CA LYS A 152 3.68 13.47 21.69
C LYS A 152 2.71 14.64 21.84
N MET A 153 1.49 14.51 21.32
CA MET A 153 0.45 15.55 21.38
C MET A 153 -0.44 15.45 22.64
N GLY A 154 -0.35 14.33 23.37
CA GLY A 154 -1.13 14.06 24.59
C GLY A 154 -0.47 14.47 25.91
N ASP A 155 0.77 14.99 25.86
CA ASP A 155 1.49 15.66 26.96
C ASP A 155 1.37 17.19 26.83
#